data_AF-A0A4Q2QS55-F1
#
_entry.id   AF-A0A4Q2QS55-F1
#
_cell.length_a   1.000
_cell.length_b   1.000
_cell.length_c   1.000
_cell.angle_alpha   90.00
_cell.angle_beta   90.00
_cell.angle_gamma   90.00
#
_symmetry.space_group_name_H-M   'P 1'
#
loop_
_entity.id
_entity.type
_entity.pdbx_description
1 polymer ?
#
loop_
_entity_poly.entity_id
_entity_poly.type
_entity_poly.pdbx_seq_one_letter_code
_entity_poly.pdbx_strand_id
1 'polypeptide(L)'
;YNVDKVKAVLGENAPVDSWDLILKPENLEKLKSCGVSFLDAPEEVFATVLNYLGKDPNSTKADDYTGPATDLLLKLRPNIRYFHSSQYINDLANGDICVAIGWAGDVWQASNRAKEAKNGVNVSFSIPKEGAMAFFDVFAMPA
;
A
#
# COMPACT_ATOMS: atom_id res chain seq x y z
N TYR A 1 -5.91 4.24 -3.17
CA TYR A 1 -5.14 5.25 -3.93
C TYR A 1 -6.06 6.36 -4.43
N ASN A 2 -5.52 7.54 -4.72
CA ASN A 2 -6.21 8.67 -5.34
C ASN A 2 -6.11 8.54 -6.87
N VAL A 3 -7.25 8.33 -7.53
CA VAL A 3 -7.32 8.03 -8.97
C VAL A 3 -6.68 9.14 -9.81
N ASP A 4 -7.05 10.39 -9.53
CA ASP A 4 -6.64 11.54 -10.34
C ASP A 4 -5.15 11.84 -10.17
N LYS A 5 -4.64 11.77 -8.92
CA LYS A 5 -3.22 12.02 -8.65
C LYS A 5 -2.33 10.93 -9.21
N VAL A 6 -2.72 9.66 -9.11
CA VAL A 6 -1.93 8.56 -9.70
C VAL A 6 -1.89 8.70 -11.23
N LYS A 7 -3.03 8.98 -11.85
CA LYS A 7 -3.13 9.20 -13.30
C LYS A 7 -2.30 10.41 -13.77
N ALA A 8 -2.27 11.50 -12.99
CA ALA A 8 -1.44 12.66 -13.31
C ALA A 8 0.08 12.35 -13.29
N VAL A 9 0.51 11.41 -12.43
CA VAL A 9 1.93 11.06 -12.26
C VAL A 9 2.39 9.94 -13.19
N LEU A 10 1.55 8.93 -13.42
CA LEU A 10 1.90 7.72 -14.16
C LEU A 10 1.18 7.57 -15.52
N GLY A 11 0.18 8.43 -15.79
CA GLY A 11 -0.65 8.36 -16.98
C GLY A 11 -1.83 7.39 -16.86
N GLU A 12 -2.58 7.25 -17.96
CA GLU A 12 -3.78 6.38 -18.06
C GLU A 12 -3.48 4.89 -17.81
N ASN A 13 -2.25 4.46 -18.13
CA ASN A 13 -1.84 3.06 -18.06
C ASN A 13 -1.12 2.73 -16.74
N ALA A 14 -1.35 3.52 -15.69
CA ALA A 14 -0.81 3.23 -14.37
C ALA A 14 -1.23 1.81 -13.92
N PRO A 15 -0.31 0.97 -13.42
CA PRO A 15 -0.60 -0.43 -13.09
C PRO A 15 -1.34 -0.55 -11.75
N VAL A 16 -2.49 0.11 -11.62
CA VAL A 16 -3.28 0.21 -10.37
C VAL A 16 -3.91 -1.11 -9.92
N ASP A 17 -3.82 -2.13 -10.76
CA ASP A 17 -4.25 -3.51 -10.52
C ASP A 17 -3.07 -4.45 -10.19
N SER A 18 -1.87 -3.93 -9.91
CA SER A 18 -0.66 -4.71 -9.66
C SER A 18 0.17 -4.12 -8.53
N TRP A 19 0.88 -5.00 -7.81
CA TRP A 19 1.90 -4.57 -6.86
C TRP A 19 3.04 -3.77 -7.51
N ASP A 20 3.21 -3.86 -8.83
CA ASP A 20 4.13 -3.03 -9.60
C ASP A 20 3.90 -1.53 -9.37
N LEU A 21 2.69 -1.09 -9.04
CA LEU A 21 2.40 0.32 -8.75
C LEU A 21 3.34 0.87 -7.66
N ILE A 22 3.58 0.08 -6.61
CA ILE A 22 4.22 0.56 -5.38
C ILE A 22 5.50 -0.19 -5.03
N LEU A 23 5.67 -1.43 -5.50
CA LEU A 23 6.86 -2.25 -5.24
C LEU A 23 7.90 -2.16 -6.36
N LYS A 24 7.57 -1.53 -7.50
CA LYS A 24 8.53 -1.27 -8.57
C LYS A 24 9.20 0.09 -8.36
N PRO A 25 10.54 0.17 -8.22
CA PRO A 25 11.24 1.41 -7.90
C PRO A 25 10.93 2.57 -8.88
N GLU A 26 10.85 2.29 -10.19
CA GLU A 26 10.58 3.33 -11.19
C GLU A 26 9.18 3.97 -11.09
N ASN A 27 8.20 3.23 -10.58
CA ASN A 27 6.84 3.74 -10.38
C ASN A 27 6.79 4.50 -9.06
N LEU A 28 7.36 3.93 -8.00
CA LEU A 28 7.35 4.53 -6.68
C LEU A 28 8.11 5.86 -6.64
N GLU A 29 9.23 5.98 -7.36
CA GLU A 29 9.99 7.23 -7.47
C GLU A 29 9.13 8.37 -8.02
N LYS A 30 8.30 8.11 -9.04
CA LYS A 30 7.37 9.11 -9.58
C LYS A 30 6.26 9.44 -8.58
N LEU A 31 5.68 8.42 -7.94
CA LEU A 31 4.60 8.56 -6.96
C LEU A 31 5.03 9.30 -5.69
N LYS A 32 6.33 9.33 -5.36
CA LYS A 32 6.88 10.14 -4.26
C LYS A 32 6.37 11.58 -4.30
N SER A 33 6.22 12.16 -5.49
CA SER A 33 5.75 13.53 -5.69
C SER A 33 4.34 13.80 -5.16
N CYS A 34 3.47 12.77 -5.12
CA CYS A 34 2.10 12.88 -4.64
C CYS A 34 1.86 12.20 -3.27
N GLY A 35 2.91 11.61 -2.68
CA GLY A 35 2.90 11.01 -1.35
C GLY A 35 2.50 9.54 -1.35
N VAL A 36 3.35 8.71 -0.75
CA VAL A 36 3.13 7.27 -0.61
C VAL A 36 3.29 6.84 0.84
N SER A 37 2.39 6.02 1.36
CA SER A 37 2.49 5.43 2.70
C SER A 37 2.50 3.91 2.67
N PHE A 38 3.22 3.34 3.63
CA PHE A 38 3.21 1.91 3.91
C PHE A 38 2.63 1.70 5.31
N LEU A 39 2.04 0.52 5.54
CA LEU A 39 1.63 0.11 6.88
C LEU A 39 2.87 -0.03 7.76
N ASP A 40 2.75 0.36 9.03
CA ASP A 40 3.71 -0.03 10.08
C ASP A 40 3.27 -1.38 10.66
N ALA A 41 3.24 -2.37 9.77
CA ALA A 41 2.81 -3.75 10.03
C ALA A 41 3.83 -4.67 9.34
N PRO A 42 4.98 -4.93 9.98
CA PRO A 42 6.11 -5.58 9.31
C PRO A 42 5.74 -6.98 8.80
N GLU A 43 4.98 -7.75 9.56
CA GLU A 43 4.52 -9.09 9.16
C GLU A 43 3.75 -9.06 7.85
N GLU A 44 2.84 -8.10 7.68
CA GLU A 44 2.03 -7.97 6.47
C GLU A 44 2.82 -7.43 5.28
N VAL A 45 3.68 -6.44 5.54
CA VAL A 45 4.49 -5.81 4.49
C VAL A 45 5.52 -6.80 3.94
N PHE A 46 6.22 -7.54 4.82
CA PHE A 46 7.16 -8.57 4.39
C PHE A 46 6.46 -9.71 3.65
N ALA A 47 5.34 -10.22 4.14
CA ALA A 47 4.56 -11.24 3.44
C ALA A 47 4.15 -10.76 2.02
N THR A 48 3.69 -9.52 1.90
CA THR A 48 3.35 -8.91 0.60
C THR A 48 4.56 -8.84 -0.34
N VAL A 49 5.71 -8.38 0.17
CA VAL A 49 6.95 -8.29 -0.62
C VAL A 49 7.46 -9.66 -1.05
N LEU A 50 7.40 -10.66 -0.17
CA LEU A 50 7.77 -12.04 -0.50
C LEU A 50 6.87 -12.59 -1.61
N ASN A 51 5.55 -12.42 -1.49
CA ASN A 51 4.61 -12.82 -2.54
C ASN A 51 4.95 -12.15 -3.90
N TYR A 52 5.21 -10.84 -3.89
CA TYR A 52 5.61 -10.10 -5.10
C TYR A 52 6.91 -10.64 -5.72
N LEU A 53 7.87 -11.06 -4.90
CA LEU A 53 9.12 -11.66 -5.33
C LEU A 53 8.98 -13.14 -5.74
N GLY A 54 7.76 -13.68 -5.79
CA GLY A 54 7.49 -15.08 -6.12
C GLY A 54 7.94 -16.08 -5.05
N LYS A 55 8.09 -15.61 -3.80
CA LYS A 55 8.45 -16.43 -2.63
C LYS A 55 7.20 -16.77 -1.83
N ASP A 56 7.36 -17.74 -0.92
CA ASP A 56 6.32 -18.06 0.06
C ASP A 56 6.12 -16.86 1.02
N PRO A 57 4.93 -16.25 1.07
CA PRO A 57 4.63 -15.18 2.03
C PRO A 57 4.74 -15.63 3.49
N ASN A 58 4.68 -16.94 3.75
CA ASN A 58 4.82 -17.57 5.07
C ASN A 58 6.18 -18.26 5.25
N SER A 59 7.22 -17.80 4.53
CA SER A 59 8.56 -18.42 4.63
C SER A 59 9.05 -18.42 6.08
N THR A 60 9.73 -19.50 6.46
CA THR A 60 10.44 -19.61 7.74
C THR A 60 11.96 -19.48 7.59
N LYS A 61 12.42 -19.19 6.36
CA LYS A 61 13.85 -19.05 6.04
C LYS A 61 14.30 -17.63 6.31
N ALA A 62 15.25 -17.46 7.22
CA ALA A 62 15.80 -16.14 7.55
C ALA A 62 16.30 -15.36 6.32
N ASP A 63 16.96 -16.06 5.37
CA ASP A 63 17.53 -15.46 4.16
C ASP A 63 16.50 -14.81 3.24
N ASP A 64 15.25 -15.27 3.24
CA ASP A 64 14.19 -14.64 2.44
C ASP A 64 13.86 -13.24 2.95
N TYR A 65 13.97 -13.03 4.28
CA TYR A 65 13.71 -11.74 4.93
C TYR A 65 14.94 -10.84 4.92
N THR A 66 16.10 -11.35 5.34
CA THR A 66 17.34 -10.56 5.47
C THR A 66 17.99 -10.23 4.13
N GLY A 67 17.68 -10.99 3.07
CA GLY A 67 18.17 -10.74 1.72
C GLY A 67 17.13 -9.99 0.86
N PRO A 68 16.51 -10.65 -0.12
CA PRO A 68 15.84 -9.98 -1.23
C PRO A 68 14.63 -9.13 -0.81
N ALA A 69 13.90 -9.50 0.25
CA ALA A 69 12.79 -8.68 0.74
C ALA A 69 13.29 -7.37 1.36
N THR A 70 14.28 -7.44 2.25
CA THR A 70 14.91 -6.24 2.85
C THR A 70 15.59 -5.38 1.78
N ASP A 71 16.30 -5.99 0.83
CA ASP A 71 16.96 -5.27 -0.27
C ASP A 71 15.97 -4.46 -1.10
N LEU A 72 14.80 -5.04 -1.42
CA LEU A 72 13.75 -4.31 -2.13
C LEU A 72 13.18 -3.18 -1.28
N LEU A 73 12.81 -3.45 -0.02
CA LEU A 73 12.26 -2.44 0.89
C LEU A 73 13.22 -1.27 1.11
N LEU A 74 14.53 -1.53 1.21
CA LEU A 74 15.55 -0.48 1.33
C LEU A 74 15.65 0.38 0.06
N LYS A 75 15.48 -0.20 -1.13
CA LYS A 75 15.42 0.56 -2.39
C LYS A 75 14.17 1.44 -2.48
N LEU A 76 13.05 0.97 -1.95
CA LEU A 76 11.77 1.69 -1.97
C LEU A 76 11.71 2.80 -0.91
N ARG A 77 12.34 2.58 0.25
CA ARG A 77 12.31 3.46 1.43
C ARG A 77 12.48 4.97 1.13
N PRO A 78 13.42 5.43 0.28
CA PRO A 78 13.61 6.86 0.03
C PRO A 78 12.42 7.56 -0.65
N ASN A 79 11.47 6.79 -1.18
CA ASN A 79 10.28 7.25 -1.88
C ASN A 79 9.00 7.11 -1.05
N ILE A 80 9.10 6.54 0.15
CA ILE A 80 7.98 6.38 1.09
C ILE A 80 7.95 7.59 2.02
N ARG A 81 6.79 8.23 2.14
CA ARG A 81 6.59 9.43 2.97
C ARG A 81 6.62 9.09 4.46
N TYR A 82 5.97 7.99 4.84
CA TYR A 82 5.93 7.50 6.21
C TYR A 82 5.48 6.03 6.26
N PHE A 83 5.71 5.42 7.42
CA PHE A 83 5.16 4.13 7.82
C PHE A 83 4.18 4.38 8.96
N HIS A 84 2.89 4.09 8.76
CA HIS A 84 1.85 4.26 9.78
C HIS A 84 0.59 3.48 9.39
N SER A 85 -0.01 2.78 10.36
CA SER A 85 -1.14 1.87 10.11
C SER A 85 -2.53 2.49 10.26
N SER A 86 -2.68 3.82 10.23
CA SER A 86 -4.01 4.46 10.34
C SER A 86 -4.07 5.90 9.81
N GLN A 87 -2.98 6.66 9.93
CA GLN A 87 -2.92 8.04 9.42
C GLN A 87 -3.30 8.14 7.93
N TYR A 88 -2.95 7.11 7.14
CA TYR A 88 -3.23 7.06 5.70
C TYR A 88 -4.73 7.19 5.37
N ILE A 89 -5.64 6.86 6.30
CA ILE A 89 -7.10 6.98 6.09
C ILE A 89 -7.47 8.45 5.85
N ASN A 90 -7.04 9.33 6.75
CA ASN A 90 -7.32 10.76 6.66
C ASN A 90 -6.52 11.41 5.53
N ASP A 91 -5.25 11.04 5.39
CA ASP A 91 -4.39 11.60 4.36
C ASP A 91 -4.87 11.22 2.94
N LEU A 92 -5.40 10.01 2.73
CA LEU A 92 -6.05 9.65 1.47
C LEU A 92 -7.33 10.46 1.25
N ALA A 93 -8.17 10.61 2.29
CA ALA A 93 -9.45 11.32 2.18
C ALA A 93 -9.25 12.82 1.87
N ASN A 94 -8.24 13.44 2.46
CA ASN A 94 -7.85 14.84 2.23
C ASN A 94 -7.04 15.02 0.93
N GLY A 95 -6.48 13.94 0.40
CA GLY A 95 -5.60 13.96 -0.75
C GLY A 95 -4.16 14.36 -0.43
N ASP A 96 -3.72 14.30 0.83
CA ASP A 96 -2.34 14.57 1.24
C ASP A 96 -1.35 13.50 0.73
N ILE A 97 -1.84 12.28 0.48
CA ILE A 97 -1.11 11.21 -0.20
C ILE A 97 -1.93 10.67 -1.39
N CYS A 98 -1.27 10.04 -2.35
CA CYS A 98 -1.91 9.45 -3.52
C CYS A 98 -1.96 7.91 -3.47
N VAL A 99 -1.03 7.24 -2.79
CA VAL A 99 -1.01 5.77 -2.70
C VAL A 99 -0.72 5.33 -1.27
N ALA A 100 -1.40 4.30 -0.82
CA ALA A 100 -1.15 3.65 0.46
C ALA A 100 -1.26 2.13 0.27
N ILE A 101 -0.41 1.36 0.95
CA ILE A 101 -0.77 -0.01 1.34
C ILE A 101 -1.70 0.14 2.54
N GLY A 102 -2.89 -0.46 2.48
CA GLY A 102 -3.89 -0.32 3.52
C GLY A 102 -4.91 -1.44 3.48
N TRP A 103 -5.58 -1.65 4.61
CA TRP A 103 -6.65 -2.63 4.72
C TRP A 103 -7.89 -2.15 3.96
N ALA A 104 -8.63 -3.09 3.36
CA ALA A 104 -9.76 -2.76 2.50
C ALA A 104 -10.76 -1.82 3.21
N GLY A 105 -11.21 -2.19 4.42
CA GLY A 105 -12.20 -1.41 5.17
C GLY A 105 -11.78 0.03 5.45
N ASP A 106 -10.50 0.25 5.71
CA ASP A 106 -9.93 1.58 5.96
C ASP A 106 -9.89 2.45 4.70
N VAL A 107 -9.54 1.86 3.55
CA VAL A 107 -9.57 2.59 2.28
C VAL A 107 -11.01 2.93 1.86
N TRP A 108 -11.98 2.06 2.17
CA TRP A 108 -13.40 2.36 2.01
C TRP A 108 -13.85 3.52 2.92
N GLN A 109 -13.41 3.54 4.18
CA GLN A 109 -13.65 4.68 5.09
C GLN A 109 -13.07 5.97 4.52
N ALA A 110 -11.84 5.96 4.01
CA ALA A 110 -11.21 7.12 3.39
C ALA A 110 -12.02 7.64 2.17
N SER A 111 -12.48 6.71 1.31
CA SER A 111 -13.32 7.05 0.15
C SER A 111 -14.64 7.71 0.56
N ASN A 112 -15.30 7.18 1.59
CA ASN A 112 -16.55 7.77 2.09
C ASN A 112 -16.31 9.15 2.71
N ARG A 113 -15.27 9.31 3.53
CA ARG A 113 -14.90 10.62 4.11
C ARG A 113 -14.60 11.67 3.03
N ALA A 114 -13.91 11.30 1.96
CA ALA A 114 -13.65 12.20 0.84
C ALA A 114 -14.95 12.67 0.14
N LYS A 115 -15.89 11.73 -0.08
CA LYS A 115 -17.20 12.03 -0.68
C LYS A 115 -18.04 12.95 0.22
N GLU A 116 -18.08 12.67 1.53
CA GLU A 116 -18.79 13.48 2.53
C GLU A 116 -18.22 14.89 2.64
N ALA A 117 -16.89 15.02 2.59
CA ALA A 117 -16.19 16.31 2.62
C ALA A 117 -16.39 17.13 1.33
N LYS A 118 -16.86 16.52 0.23
CA LYS A 118 -17.06 17.18 -1.08
C LYS A 118 -15.81 17.91 -1.58
N ASN A 119 -14.63 17.39 -1.26
CA ASN A 119 -13.34 18.01 -1.57
C ASN A 119 -12.79 17.61 -2.96
N GLY A 120 -13.55 16.82 -3.73
CA GLY A 120 -13.16 16.38 -5.07
C GLY A 120 -12.12 15.26 -5.11
N VAL A 121 -11.78 14.66 -3.98
CA VAL A 121 -10.79 13.57 -3.89
C VAL A 121 -11.45 12.23 -4.23
N ASN A 122 -10.95 11.56 -5.28
CA ASN A 122 -11.45 10.26 -5.72
C ASN A 122 -10.55 9.13 -5.22
N VAL A 123 -10.96 8.47 -4.12
CA VAL A 123 -10.24 7.31 -3.56
C VAL A 123 -10.83 6.01 -4.09
N SER A 124 -9.95 5.16 -4.64
CA SER A 124 -10.27 3.80 -5.08
C SER A 124 -9.39 2.76 -4.36
N PHE A 125 -9.88 1.53 -4.29
CA PHE A 125 -9.20 0.36 -3.72
C PHE A 125 -9.04 -0.69 -4.81
N SER A 126 -7.93 -1.44 -4.75
CA SER A 126 -7.62 -2.50 -5.71
C SER A 126 -7.01 -3.66 -4.95
N ILE A 127 -7.45 -4.88 -5.28
CA ILE A 127 -6.74 -6.10 -4.92
C ILE A 127 -5.82 -6.40 -6.10
N PRO A 128 -4.49 -6.39 -5.92
CA PRO A 128 -3.58 -6.65 -7.02
C PRO A 128 -3.77 -8.04 -7.64
N LYS A 129 -3.53 -8.15 -8.95
CA LYS A 129 -3.68 -9.39 -9.72
C LYS A 129 -2.75 -10.51 -9.28
N GLU A 130 -1.63 -10.17 -8.63
CA GLU A 130 -0.72 -11.13 -8.01
C GLU A 130 -1.27 -11.70 -6.69
N GLY A 131 -2.43 -11.24 -6.24
CA GLY A 131 -3.03 -11.57 -4.96
C GLY A 131 -2.60 -10.64 -3.83
N ALA A 132 -3.27 -10.76 -2.70
CA ALA A 132 -2.99 -10.01 -1.48
C ALA A 132 -3.34 -10.86 -0.24
N MET A 133 -2.87 -10.41 0.92
CA MET A 133 -3.26 -11.00 2.20
C MET A 133 -4.77 -10.89 2.42
N ALA A 134 -5.38 -11.98 2.90
CA ALA A 134 -6.67 -11.96 3.56
C ALA A 134 -6.46 -12.20 5.07
N PHE A 135 -7.11 -11.39 5.90
CA PHE A 135 -7.05 -11.49 7.36
C PHE A 135 -8.46 -11.65 7.93
N PHE A 136 -8.53 -12.22 9.13
CA PHE A 136 -9.77 -12.47 9.85
C PHE A 136 -9.58 -12.08 11.31
N ASP A 137 -10.14 -10.95 11.71
CA ASP A 137 -10.15 -10.54 13.11
C ASP A 137 -11.18 -11.39 13.87
N VAL A 138 -10.73 -12.02 14.96
CA VAL A 138 -11.57 -12.91 15.77
C VAL A 138 -11.68 -12.39 17.21
N PHE A 139 -12.89 -12.48 17.77
CA PHE A 139 -13.11 -12.21 19.19
C PHE A 139 -12.66 -13.41 20.03
N ALA A 140 -11.89 -13.16 21.08
CA ALA A 140 -11.48 -14.18 22.04
C ALA A 140 -11.65 -13.65 23.47
N MET A 141 -11.98 -14.54 24.41
CA MET A 141 -12.00 -14.25 25.84
C MET A 141 -10.66 -14.70 26.46
N PRO A 142 -9.91 -13.79 27.12
CA PRO A 142 -8.73 -14.18 27.88
C PRO A 142 -9.07 -15.15 29.02
N ALA A 143 -8.11 -16.01 29.38
CA ALA A 143 -8.24 -17.01 30.45
C ALA A 143 -8.27 -16.37 31.86
#